data_AF-A0A164ZXE2-F1
#
_entry.id   AF-A0A164ZXE2-F1
#
_cell.length_a   1.000
_cell.length_b   1.000
_cell.length_c   1.000
_cell.angle_alpha   90.00
_cell.angle_beta   90.00
_cell.angle_gamma   90.00
#
_symmetry.space_group_name_H-M   'P 1'
#
loop_
_entity.id
_entity.type
_entity.pdbx_description
1 polymer ?
#
loop_
_entity_poly.entity_id
_entity_poly.type
_entity_poly.pdbx_seq_one_letter_code
_entity_poly.pdbx_strand_id
1 'polypeptide(L)'
;MAVSFSNFCCLRRLLINSNSCSRAYLSGFKSNLSLEKLYPTSRLDITTIPKAPESKDGKFSGYIPMASADWIPEPIRVKLAERVKNQISKEGYFIIKSERTRSQQLNLADTLDKLRNLIHSVAQSLVVPEVSQETLEKQRRLRERAARERLREKRAHSMTKQGRQSPTLDS
;
A
#
# COMPACT_ATOMS: atom_id res chain seq x y z
N MET A 1 -87.46 5.70 39.06
CA MET A 1 -86.67 6.72 38.35
C MET A 1 -86.28 7.79 39.37
N ALA A 2 -85.03 8.28 39.32
CA ALA A 2 -84.19 8.76 40.46
C ALA A 2 -83.56 7.56 41.22
N VAL A 3 -82.25 7.48 41.52
CA VAL A 3 -81.31 8.49 42.07
C VAL A 3 -79.84 8.18 41.71
N SER A 4 -79.16 9.19 41.14
CA SER A 4 -77.83 9.78 41.46
C SER A 4 -76.62 9.04 42.10
N PHE A 5 -75.42 9.50 41.67
CA PHE A 5 -74.08 9.53 42.31
C PHE A 5 -73.41 8.17 42.61
N SER A 6 -72.09 7.94 42.58
CA SER A 6 -70.85 8.73 42.38
C SER A 6 -69.68 7.72 42.37
N ASN A 7 -68.54 8.10 41.78
CA ASN A 7 -67.14 7.68 42.05
C ASN A 7 -66.89 6.41 42.89
N PHE A 8 -66.01 5.52 42.42
CA PHE A 8 -64.72 5.25 43.09
C PHE A 8 -63.78 4.42 42.20
N CYS A 9 -62.49 4.79 42.27
CA CYS A 9 -61.25 4.13 41.87
C CYS A 9 -61.29 2.68 41.40
N CYS A 10 -60.45 2.33 40.41
CA CYS A 10 -59.31 1.41 40.62
C CYS A 10 -58.37 1.34 39.39
N LEU A 11 -57.25 2.06 39.49
CA LEU A 11 -55.88 1.63 39.17
C LEU A 11 -55.66 0.81 37.88
N ARG A 12 -55.41 1.50 36.77
CA ARG A 12 -54.67 0.93 35.63
C ARG A 12 -53.16 1.05 35.91
N ARG A 13 -52.55 -0.04 36.36
CA ARG A 13 -51.11 -0.18 36.64
C ARG A 13 -50.31 -0.06 35.34
N LEU A 14 -49.74 1.10 35.06
CA LEU A 14 -48.70 1.28 34.04
C LEU A 14 -47.38 0.78 34.62
N LEU A 15 -46.98 -0.45 34.27
CA LEU A 15 -45.58 -0.86 34.37
C LEU A 15 -44.88 -0.42 33.08
N ILE A 16 -44.42 0.82 33.09
CA ILE A 16 -43.37 1.28 32.19
C ILE A 16 -42.10 0.56 32.64
N ASN A 17 -41.49 -0.19 31.71
CA ASN A 17 -40.22 -0.87 31.92
C ASN A 17 -39.11 0.19 31.98
N SER A 18 -38.93 0.81 33.15
CA SER A 18 -37.88 1.79 33.42
C SER A 18 -36.55 1.07 33.61
N ASN A 19 -35.96 0.61 32.52
CA ASN A 19 -34.54 0.27 32.46
C ASN A 19 -33.67 1.51 32.13
N SER A 20 -34.10 2.69 32.56
CA SER A 20 -33.18 3.79 32.82
C SER A 20 -32.70 3.67 34.27
N CYS A 21 -31.97 2.60 34.56
CA CYS A 21 -30.98 2.66 35.62
C CYS A 21 -30.00 3.74 35.17
N SER A 22 -30.20 4.95 35.68
CA SER A 22 -29.27 6.06 35.61
C SER A 22 -27.94 5.56 36.18
N ARG A 23 -27.12 5.00 35.31
CA ARG A 23 -25.75 4.60 35.63
C ARG A 23 -25.06 5.91 35.95
N ALA A 24 -24.93 6.20 37.25
CA ALA A 24 -24.15 7.32 37.74
C ALA A 24 -22.73 7.12 37.19
N TYR A 25 -22.45 7.78 36.07
CA TYR A 25 -21.13 7.85 35.51
C TYR A 25 -20.25 8.46 36.59
N LEU A 26 -19.13 7.81 36.92
CA LEU A 26 -18.01 8.51 37.53
C LEU A 26 -17.71 9.71 36.63
N SER A 27 -18.19 10.90 36.98
CA SER A 27 -17.74 12.14 36.39
C SER A 27 -16.32 12.37 36.90
N GLY A 28 -15.34 11.83 36.18
CA GLY A 28 -13.93 12.06 36.47
C GLY A 28 -13.61 13.57 36.43
N PHE A 29 -12.70 14.01 37.28
CA PHE A 29 -12.25 15.40 37.36
C PHE A 29 -11.73 15.88 35.99
N LYS A 30 -12.26 17.00 35.47
CA LYS A 30 -11.79 17.63 34.23
C LYS A 30 -11.06 18.93 34.53
N SER A 31 -9.74 18.92 34.37
CA SER A 31 -8.89 20.10 34.53
C SER A 31 -9.04 21.08 33.35
N ASN A 32 -8.38 22.24 33.42
CA ASN A 32 -8.34 23.23 32.33
C ASN A 32 -7.49 22.80 31.13
N LEU A 33 -6.64 21.79 31.29
CA LEU A 33 -5.86 21.17 30.22
C LEU A 33 -6.45 19.82 29.80
N SER A 34 -7.75 19.60 29.99
CA SER A 34 -8.39 18.37 29.55
C SER A 34 -8.36 18.25 28.03
N LEU A 35 -8.28 17.03 27.51
CA LEU A 35 -8.28 16.75 26.06
C LEU A 35 -9.52 17.35 25.35
N GLU A 36 -10.63 17.46 26.07
CA GLU A 36 -11.87 18.11 25.58
C GLU A 36 -11.69 19.61 25.33
N LYS A 37 -10.92 20.30 26.17
CA LYS A 37 -10.66 21.73 26.04
C LYS A 37 -9.55 21.99 25.03
N LEU A 38 -8.52 21.14 24.99
CA LEU A 38 -7.41 21.28 24.06
C LEU A 38 -7.76 20.86 22.63
N TYR A 39 -8.62 19.85 22.46
CA TYR A 39 -9.02 19.31 21.14
C TYR A 39 -10.55 19.15 21.03
N PRO A 40 -11.32 20.25 21.01
CA PRO A 40 -12.78 20.21 21.04
C PRO A 40 -13.41 19.60 19.78
N THR A 41 -12.69 19.57 18.64
CA THR A 41 -13.14 18.93 17.39
C THR A 41 -12.88 17.42 17.35
N SER A 42 -12.11 16.89 18.30
CA SER A 42 -11.79 15.46 18.37
C SER A 42 -12.88 14.69 19.12
N ARG A 43 -13.27 13.52 18.61
CA ARG A 43 -14.11 12.58 19.35
C ARG A 43 -13.26 11.91 20.43
N LEU A 44 -13.50 12.23 21.70
CA LEU A 44 -12.72 11.76 22.87
C LEU A 44 -13.09 10.35 23.33
N ASP A 45 -13.95 9.66 22.60
CA ASP A 45 -14.41 8.31 22.92
C ASP A 45 -13.33 7.28 22.57
N ILE A 46 -12.26 7.21 23.35
CA ILE A 46 -11.18 6.21 23.20
C ILE A 46 -11.72 4.78 23.41
N THR A 47 -12.80 4.64 24.20
CA THR A 47 -13.44 3.35 24.52
C THR A 47 -14.30 2.80 23.39
N THR A 48 -14.72 3.65 22.43
CA THR A 48 -15.44 3.17 21.26
C THR A 48 -14.42 2.67 20.27
N ILE A 49 -13.90 1.46 20.50
CA ILE A 49 -13.07 0.76 19.52
C ILE A 49 -13.94 0.67 18.27
N PRO A 50 -13.63 1.39 17.17
CA PRO A 50 -14.41 1.25 15.95
C PRO A 50 -14.32 -0.23 15.58
N LYS A 51 -15.47 -0.92 15.56
CA LYS A 51 -15.52 -2.34 15.24
C LYS A 51 -14.89 -2.48 13.85
N ALA A 52 -13.71 -3.10 13.80
CA ALA A 52 -12.99 -3.29 12.54
C ALA A 52 -13.96 -4.00 11.56
N PRO A 53 -14.00 -3.59 10.29
CA PRO A 53 -14.87 -4.24 9.31
C PRO A 53 -14.52 -5.73 9.26
N GLU A 54 -15.42 -6.57 9.77
CA GLU A 54 -15.29 -8.03 9.74
C GLU A 54 -15.48 -8.48 8.29
N SER A 55 -14.44 -8.99 7.65
CA SER A 55 -14.57 -9.70 6.37
C SER A 55 -15.29 -11.02 6.62
N LYS A 56 -16.19 -11.42 5.71
CA LYS A 56 -17.10 -12.56 5.89
C LYS A 56 -16.40 -13.89 6.19
N ASP A 57 -15.12 -14.02 5.83
CA ASP A 57 -14.29 -15.22 6.08
C ASP A 57 -13.10 -14.98 7.04
N GLY A 58 -12.90 -13.73 7.49
CA GLY A 58 -12.04 -13.30 8.61
C GLY A 58 -10.52 -13.55 8.53
N LYS A 59 -10.03 -14.45 7.68
CA LYS A 59 -8.62 -14.85 7.62
C LYS A 59 -8.14 -14.93 6.18
N PHE A 60 -7.18 -14.09 5.83
CA PHE A 60 -6.45 -14.20 4.57
C PHE A 60 -5.71 -15.54 4.54
N SER A 61 -6.05 -16.39 3.56
CA SER A 61 -5.53 -17.75 3.44
C SER A 61 -4.19 -17.84 2.70
N GLY A 62 -3.70 -16.73 2.12
CA GLY A 62 -2.46 -16.70 1.34
C GLY A 62 -2.60 -17.13 -0.13
N TYR A 63 -3.83 -17.45 -0.57
CA TYR A 63 -4.14 -17.85 -1.94
C TYR A 63 -4.88 -16.73 -2.66
N ILE A 64 -4.42 -16.38 -3.87
CA ILE A 64 -5.00 -15.30 -4.67
C ILE A 64 -5.36 -15.84 -6.06
N PRO A 65 -6.63 -15.81 -6.49
CA PRO A 65 -7.00 -16.19 -7.85
C PRO A 65 -6.53 -15.12 -8.83
N MET A 66 -5.58 -15.46 -9.71
CA MET A 66 -4.99 -14.48 -10.62
C MET A 66 -5.97 -13.95 -11.68
N ALA A 67 -6.93 -14.76 -12.12
CA ALA A 67 -7.90 -14.37 -13.14
C ALA A 67 -9.12 -13.60 -12.58
N SER A 68 -9.55 -13.89 -11.34
CA SER A 68 -10.78 -13.36 -10.73
C SER A 68 -10.55 -12.16 -9.80
N ALA A 69 -9.30 -11.73 -9.60
CA ALA A 69 -9.00 -10.64 -8.67
C ALA A 69 -9.33 -9.28 -9.30
N ASP A 70 -10.55 -8.78 -9.09
CA ASP A 70 -11.03 -7.51 -9.69
C ASP A 70 -10.38 -6.25 -9.10
N TRP A 71 -9.84 -6.34 -7.88
CA TRP A 71 -9.16 -5.24 -7.19
C TRP A 71 -7.74 -4.98 -7.72
N ILE A 72 -7.20 -5.85 -8.59
CA ILE A 72 -5.92 -5.64 -9.28
C ILE A 72 -6.21 -5.29 -10.76
N PRO A 73 -5.70 -4.16 -11.27
CA PRO A 73 -5.83 -3.82 -12.69
C PRO A 73 -5.21 -4.89 -13.61
N GLU A 74 -5.89 -5.15 -14.74
CA GLU A 74 -5.46 -6.14 -15.74
C GLU A 74 -3.99 -6.06 -16.19
N PRO A 75 -3.42 -4.89 -16.54
CA PRO A 75 -2.02 -4.82 -16.98
C PRO A 75 -1.04 -5.28 -15.89
N ILE A 76 -1.41 -5.09 -14.61
CA ILE A 76 -0.62 -5.55 -13.48
C ILE A 76 -0.79 -7.07 -13.33
N ARG A 77 -2.01 -7.61 -13.48
CA ARG A 77 -2.27 -9.06 -13.38
C ARG A 77 -1.44 -9.87 -14.38
N VAL A 78 -1.41 -9.45 -15.64
CA VAL A 78 -0.65 -10.13 -16.70
C VAL A 78 0.85 -10.14 -16.37
N LYS A 79 1.44 -8.97 -16.08
CA LYS A 79 2.86 -8.90 -15.72
C LYS A 79 3.20 -9.60 -14.41
N LEU A 80 2.29 -9.57 -13.44
CA LEU A 80 2.48 -10.29 -12.18
C LEU A 80 2.46 -11.80 -12.41
N ALA A 81 1.56 -12.31 -13.26
CA ALA A 81 1.51 -13.71 -13.64
C ALA A 81 2.81 -14.15 -14.35
N GLU A 82 3.36 -13.31 -15.24
CA GLU A 82 4.66 -13.57 -15.89
C GLU A 82 5.81 -13.63 -14.88
N ARG A 83 5.87 -12.65 -13.97
CA ARG A 83 6.92 -12.56 -12.94
C ARG A 83 6.87 -13.71 -11.96
N VAL A 84 5.67 -14.14 -11.59
CA VAL A 84 5.44 -15.10 -10.51
C VAL A 84 5.00 -16.48 -11.01
N LYS A 85 5.25 -16.79 -12.28
CA LYS A 85 4.93 -18.07 -12.94
C LYS A 85 5.32 -19.32 -12.14
N ASN A 86 6.39 -19.26 -11.35
CA ASN A 86 6.88 -20.39 -10.55
C ASN A 86 6.06 -20.66 -9.28
N GLN A 87 5.26 -19.69 -8.81
CA GLN A 87 4.47 -19.78 -7.58
C GLN A 87 2.95 -19.85 -7.86
N ILE A 88 2.58 -20.08 -9.13
CA ILE A 88 1.20 -20.27 -9.56
C ILE A 88 0.87 -21.76 -9.56
N SER A 89 -0.24 -22.11 -8.92
CA SER A 89 -0.77 -23.48 -8.91
C SER A 89 -1.46 -23.82 -10.22
N LYS A 90 -1.69 -25.11 -10.49
CA LYS A 90 -2.42 -25.58 -11.68
C LYS A 90 -3.81 -24.98 -11.81
N GLU A 91 -4.45 -24.71 -10.68
CA GLU A 91 -5.79 -24.11 -10.59
C GLU A 91 -5.79 -22.57 -10.76
N GLY A 92 -4.63 -21.95 -11.04
CA GLY A 92 -4.54 -20.50 -11.28
C GLY A 92 -4.46 -19.66 -9.99
N TYR A 93 -4.17 -20.28 -8.85
CA TYR A 93 -3.93 -19.58 -7.59
C TYR A 93 -2.46 -19.22 -7.41
N PHE A 94 -2.22 -17.95 -7.12
CA PHE A 94 -0.94 -17.46 -6.63
C PHE A 94 -0.82 -17.69 -5.12
N ILE A 95 0.23 -18.40 -4.71
CA ILE A 95 0.48 -18.78 -3.31
C ILE A 95 1.57 -17.89 -2.70
N ILE A 96 1.26 -17.19 -1.60
CA ILE A 96 2.25 -16.42 -0.83
C ILE A 96 2.24 -16.88 0.62
N LYS A 97 3.43 -17.23 1.14
CA LYS A 97 3.61 -17.72 2.51
C LYS A 97 4.76 -16.98 3.22
N SER A 98 4.72 -16.95 4.55
CA SER A 98 5.79 -16.45 5.41
C SER A 98 5.84 -17.28 6.69
N GLU A 99 7.02 -17.77 7.04
CA GLU A 99 7.28 -18.58 8.24
C GLU A 99 8.45 -17.99 9.05
N ARG A 100 8.51 -16.66 9.09
CA ARG A 100 9.65 -15.93 9.68
C ARG A 100 9.62 -15.93 11.21
N THR A 101 8.44 -15.89 11.80
CA THR A 101 8.27 -15.75 13.25
C THR A 101 7.38 -16.85 13.82
N ARG A 102 7.43 -17.03 15.15
CA ARG A 102 6.52 -17.95 15.87
C ARG A 102 5.07 -17.48 15.91
N SER A 103 4.81 -16.19 15.68
CA SER A 103 3.45 -15.61 15.76
C SER A 103 2.79 -15.60 14.40
N GLN A 104 1.60 -16.20 14.31
CA GLN A 104 0.82 -16.25 13.07
C GLN A 104 0.44 -14.85 12.56
N GLN A 105 0.13 -13.91 13.46
CA GLN A 105 -0.26 -12.55 13.09
C GLN A 105 0.88 -11.78 12.43
N LEU A 106 2.11 -11.94 12.95
CA LEU A 106 3.29 -11.32 12.35
C LEU A 106 3.60 -11.94 10.99
N ASN A 107 3.47 -13.27 10.86
CA ASN A 107 3.63 -13.93 9.58
C ASN A 107 2.58 -13.49 8.55
N LEU A 108 1.34 -13.20 8.97
CA LEU A 108 0.30 -12.63 8.10
C LEU A 108 0.67 -11.21 7.67
N ALA A 109 1.14 -10.36 8.57
CA ALA A 109 1.57 -9.01 8.21
C ALA A 109 2.71 -9.07 7.17
N ASP A 110 3.70 -9.94 7.38
CA ASP A 110 4.79 -10.16 6.43
C ASP A 110 4.29 -10.65 5.06
N THR A 111 3.27 -11.53 4.99
CA THR A 111 2.73 -11.98 3.70
C THR A 111 2.02 -10.87 2.95
N LEU A 112 1.27 -10.01 3.66
CA LEU A 112 0.62 -8.84 3.06
C LEU A 112 1.65 -7.82 2.57
N ASP A 113 2.72 -7.58 3.32
CA ASP A 113 3.79 -6.67 2.90
C ASP A 113 4.53 -7.21 1.68
N LYS A 114 4.82 -8.52 1.61
CA LYS A 114 5.38 -9.16 0.41
C LYS A 114 4.47 -8.98 -0.80
N LEU A 115 3.17 -9.22 -0.63
CA LEU A 115 2.17 -9.01 -1.69
C LEU A 115 2.18 -7.55 -2.17
N ARG A 116 2.14 -6.59 -1.23
CA ARG A 116 2.16 -5.16 -1.54
C ARG A 116 3.40 -4.78 -2.33
N ASN A 117 4.58 -5.20 -1.87
CA ASN A 117 5.86 -4.90 -2.51
C ASN A 117 5.95 -5.51 -3.91
N LEU A 118 5.45 -6.75 -4.09
CA LEU A 118 5.38 -7.39 -5.40
C LEU A 118 4.51 -6.57 -6.36
N ILE A 119 3.28 -6.23 -5.96
CA ILE A 119 2.37 -5.41 -6.79
C ILE A 119 3.01 -4.06 -7.12
N HIS A 120 3.63 -3.38 -6.14
CA HIS A 120 4.30 -2.10 -6.36
C HIS A 120 5.48 -2.22 -7.33
N SER A 121 6.30 -3.26 -7.22
CA SER A 121 7.42 -3.49 -8.14
C SER A 121 6.96 -3.70 -9.58
N VAL A 122 5.85 -4.42 -9.77
CA VAL A 122 5.26 -4.65 -11.09
C VAL A 122 4.66 -3.35 -11.64
N ALA A 123 3.92 -2.61 -10.82
CA ALA A 123 3.38 -1.30 -11.17
C ALA A 123 4.48 -0.32 -11.59
N GLN A 124 5.58 -0.27 -10.84
CA GLN A 124 6.73 0.57 -11.17
C GLN A 124 7.41 0.14 -12.48
N SER A 125 7.47 -1.16 -12.77
CA SER A 125 8.04 -1.67 -14.03
C SER A 125 7.17 -1.41 -15.27
N LEU A 126 5.88 -1.07 -15.10
CA LEU A 126 5.01 -0.65 -16.19
C LEU A 126 5.28 0.80 -16.58
N VAL A 127 5.64 1.62 -15.61
CA VAL A 127 5.97 3.02 -15.84
C VAL A 127 7.39 3.09 -16.36
N VAL A 128 7.57 3.51 -17.62
CA VAL A 128 8.91 3.82 -18.13
C VAL A 128 9.44 5.01 -17.33
N PRO A 129 10.53 4.87 -16.56
CA PRO A 129 11.04 5.99 -15.79
C PRO A 129 11.59 7.04 -16.76
N GLU A 130 11.18 8.29 -16.55
CA GLU A 130 11.79 9.41 -17.25
C GLU A 130 13.26 9.53 -16.81
N VAL A 131 14.15 9.66 -17.79
CA VAL A 131 15.59 9.82 -17.53
C VAL A 131 15.84 11.19 -16.90
N SER A 132 16.46 11.21 -15.73
CA SER A 132 16.77 12.47 -15.04
C SER A 132 17.73 13.33 -15.86
N GLN A 133 17.60 14.66 -15.73
CA GLN A 133 18.44 15.64 -16.44
C GLN A 133 19.93 15.38 -16.21
N GLU A 134 20.33 15.08 -14.97
CA GLU A 134 21.71 14.74 -14.63
C GLU A 134 22.21 13.47 -15.34
N THR A 135 21.36 12.45 -15.45
CA THR A 135 21.70 11.19 -16.13
C THR A 135 21.91 11.42 -17.63
N LEU A 136 21.07 12.27 -18.23
CA LEU A 136 21.21 12.69 -19.63
C LEU A 136 22.51 13.46 -19.86
N GLU A 137 22.84 14.41 -18.99
CA GLU A 137 24.10 15.15 -19.08
C GLU A 137 25.32 14.24 -18.93
N LYS A 138 25.26 13.28 -18.00
CA LYS A 138 26.33 12.29 -17.83
C LYS A 138 26.49 11.43 -19.09
N GLN A 139 25.40 10.95 -19.67
CA GLN A 139 25.45 10.20 -20.94
C GLN A 139 26.03 11.05 -22.07
N ARG A 140 25.66 12.33 -22.15
CA ARG A 140 26.22 13.27 -23.13
C ARG A 140 27.73 13.41 -22.96
N ARG A 141 28.22 13.69 -21.75
CA ARG A 141 29.66 13.81 -21.45
C ARG A 141 30.44 12.54 -21.80
N LEU A 142 29.88 11.36 -21.49
CA LEU A 142 30.51 10.08 -21.83
C LEU A 142 30.59 9.86 -23.35
N ARG A 143 29.54 10.20 -24.11
CA ARG A 143 29.54 10.12 -25.58
C ARG A 143 30.58 11.05 -26.20
N GLU A 144 30.67 12.29 -25.72
CA GLU A 144 31.65 13.27 -26.18
C GLU A 144 33.09 12.81 -25.89
N ARG A 145 33.34 12.28 -24.69
CA ARG A 145 34.65 11.73 -24.32
C ARG A 145 35.02 10.55 -25.22
N ALA A 146 34.13 9.59 -25.41
CA ALA A 146 34.36 8.44 -26.28
C ALA A 146 34.64 8.88 -27.73
N ALA A 147 33.96 9.92 -28.24
CA ALA A 147 34.23 10.46 -29.57
C ALA A 147 35.63 11.11 -29.66
N ARG A 148 36.06 11.86 -28.64
CA ARG A 148 37.40 12.46 -28.58
C ARG A 148 38.49 11.40 -28.53
N GLU A 149 38.32 10.38 -27.70
CA GLU A 149 39.27 9.27 -27.58
C GLU A 149 39.41 8.52 -28.92
N ARG A 150 38.29 8.17 -29.57
CA ARG A 150 38.30 7.55 -30.92
C ARG A 150 39.05 8.39 -31.95
N LEU A 151 38.85 9.71 -31.95
CA LEU A 151 39.54 10.60 -32.89
C LEU A 151 41.04 10.67 -32.59
N ARG A 152 41.43 10.69 -31.32
CA ARG A 152 42.82 10.68 -30.88
C ARG A 152 43.53 9.41 -31.32
N GLU A 153 42.90 8.25 -31.12
CA GLU A 153 43.42 6.95 -31.58
C GLU A 153 43.58 6.91 -33.10
N LYS A 154 42.57 7.36 -33.87
CA LYS A 154 42.67 7.44 -35.34
C LYS A 154 43.83 8.33 -35.80
N ARG A 155 44.01 9.50 -35.17
CA ARG A 155 45.13 10.40 -35.48
C ARG A 155 46.47 9.75 -35.16
N ALA A 156 46.61 9.13 -33.99
CA ALA A 156 47.83 8.43 -33.59
C ALA A 156 48.18 7.32 -34.60
N HIS A 157 47.22 6.48 -34.97
CA HIS A 157 47.41 5.44 -35.99
C HIS A 157 47.80 6.00 -37.37
N SER A 158 47.18 7.10 -37.80
CA SER A 158 47.54 7.77 -39.06
C SER A 158 48.98 8.25 -39.04
N MET A 159 49.42 8.90 -37.96
CA MET A 159 50.80 9.37 -37.81
C MET A 159 51.78 8.20 -37.83
N THR A 160 51.48 7.10 -37.12
CA THR A 160 52.32 5.89 -37.15
C THR A 160 52.41 5.29 -38.56
N LYS A 161 51.33 5.34 -39.36
CA LYS A 161 51.35 4.85 -40.75
C LYS A 161 52.19 5.75 -41.68
N GLN A 162 52.04 7.07 -41.57
CA GLN A 162 52.84 8.01 -42.36
C GLN A 162 54.33 7.87 -42.07
N GLY A 163 54.72 7.72 -40.79
CA GLY A 163 56.11 7.48 -40.43
C GLY A 163 56.70 6.17 -40.95
N ARG A 164 55.86 5.20 -41.37
CA ARG A 164 56.29 3.95 -42.02
C ARG A 164 56.40 4.08 -43.54
N GLN A 165 55.85 5.13 -44.15
CA GLN A 165 55.89 5.31 -45.60
C GLN A 165 57.22 5.98 -46.00
N SER A 166 57.84 5.50 -47.08
CA SER A 166 59.00 6.15 -47.68
C SER A 166 58.62 7.56 -48.16
N PRO A 167 59.50 8.57 -48.04
CA PRO A 167 59.19 9.93 -48.47
C PRO A 167 58.80 9.96 -49.95
N THR A 168 57.64 10.52 -50.28
CA THR A 168 57.27 10.84 -51.66
C THR A 168 58.18 11.98 -52.14
N LEU A 169 59.02 11.70 -53.14
CA LEU A 169 59.84 12.70 -53.80
C LEU A 169 58.95 13.44 -54.81
N ASP A 170 58.54 14.65 -54.47
CA ASP A 170 57.82 15.53 -55.40
C ASP A 170 58.82 16.03 -56.47
N SER A 171 58.48 15.81 -57.75
CA SER A 171 59.33 16.07 -58.94
C SER A 171 59.29 17.53 -59.38
#